data_AF-A0A9E2YX37-F1
#
_entry.id   AF-A0A9E2YX37-F1
#
_cell.length_a   1.000
_cell.length_b   1.000
_cell.length_c   1.000
_cell.angle_alpha   90.00
_cell.angle_beta   90.00
_cell.angle_gamma   90.00
#
_symmetry.space_group_name_H-M   'P 1'
#
loop_
_entity.id
_entity.type
_entity.pdbx_description
1 polymer ?
#
loop_
_entity_poly.entity_id
_entity_poly.type
_entity_poly.pdbx_seq_one_letter_code
_entity_poly.pdbx_strand_id
1 'polypeptide(L)'
;LAGLRPRVERESPSSDDVLQYCWVLLNTPFKDLANPKRALQLAQRAVDLTRGTDPGKLNVLALAWEANGDVSKAIETEKRALQTTQAGTKRDEIEANLARFERMQSTSR
;
A
#
# COMPACT_ATOMS: atom_id res chain seq x y z
N LEU A 1 1.01 -16.22 9.03
CA LEU A 1 2.19 -15.33 8.84
C LEU A 1 3.52 -16.10 8.72
N ALA A 2 3.71 -17.24 9.41
CA ALA A 2 5.00 -17.95 9.49
C ALA A 2 5.65 -18.32 8.14
N GLY A 3 4.87 -18.61 7.09
CA GLY A 3 5.41 -18.92 5.75
C GLY A 3 5.82 -17.71 4.89
N LEU A 4 5.25 -16.52 5.15
CA LEU A 4 5.52 -15.31 4.37
C LEU A 4 6.73 -14.53 4.91
N ARG A 5 6.93 -14.52 6.24
CA ARG A 5 8.01 -13.78 6.88
C ARG A 5 9.41 -14.14 6.33
N PRO A 6 9.78 -15.43 6.22
CA PRO A 6 11.09 -15.83 5.69
C PRO A 6 11.28 -15.42 4.21
N ARG A 7 10.18 -15.38 3.43
CA ARG A 7 10.21 -14.99 2.01
C ARG A 7 10.42 -13.50 1.79
N VAL A 8 10.00 -12.67 2.74
CA VAL A 8 10.21 -11.21 2.74
C VAL A 8 11.57 -10.85 3.34
N GLU A 9 12.07 -11.66 4.28
CA GLU A 9 13.37 -11.47 4.95
C GLU A 9 14.58 -11.93 4.13
N ARG A 10 14.38 -12.64 3.01
CA ARG A 10 15.47 -13.02 2.11
C ARG A 10 16.14 -11.81 1.46
N GLU A 11 17.37 -12.02 0.97
CA GLU A 11 18.20 -10.98 0.35
C GLU A 11 17.49 -10.25 -0.81
N SER A 12 16.75 -11.00 -1.63
CA SER A 12 15.98 -10.49 -2.77
C SER A 12 14.52 -10.99 -2.77
N PRO A 13 13.60 -10.37 -2.01
CA PRO A 13 12.19 -10.73 -2.04
C PRO A 13 11.54 -10.25 -3.33
N SER A 14 10.60 -11.05 -3.86
CA SER A 14 9.80 -10.60 -5.01
C SER A 14 8.88 -9.47 -4.55
N SER A 15 8.57 -8.55 -5.45
CA SER A 15 7.63 -7.47 -5.14
C SER A 15 6.25 -8.01 -4.72
N ASP A 16 5.87 -9.20 -5.18
CA ASP A 16 4.58 -9.83 -4.88
C ASP A 16 4.55 -10.48 -3.49
N ASP A 17 5.67 -11.09 -3.04
CA ASP A 17 5.80 -11.58 -1.67
C ASP A 17 5.67 -10.43 -0.66
N VAL A 18 6.28 -9.28 -0.98
CA VAL A 18 6.21 -8.06 -0.16
C VAL A 18 4.78 -7.51 -0.13
N LEU A 19 4.09 -7.54 -1.27
CA LEU A 19 2.71 -7.08 -1.39
C LEU A 19 1.75 -7.93 -0.55
N GLN A 20 1.83 -9.26 -0.68
CA GLN A 20 0.98 -10.19 0.07
C GLN A 20 1.18 -10.03 1.58
N TYR A 21 2.42 -9.89 2.03
CA TYR A 21 2.70 -9.70 3.44
C TYR A 21 2.19 -8.34 3.97
N CYS A 22 2.33 -7.28 3.18
CA CYS A 22 1.77 -5.96 3.48
C CYS A 22 0.25 -6.01 3.64
N TRP A 23 -0.45 -6.69 2.72
CA TRP A 23 -1.91 -6.86 2.78
C TRP A 23 -2.37 -7.53 4.07
N VAL A 24 -1.68 -8.60 4.50
CA VAL A 24 -2.02 -9.30 5.76
C VAL A 24 -1.81 -8.39 6.97
N LEU A 25 -0.72 -7.62 7.01
CA LEU A 25 -0.44 -6.71 8.13
C LEU A 25 -1.44 -5.56 8.24
N LEU A 26 -2.06 -5.15 7.14
CA LEU A 26 -3.06 -4.08 7.09
C LEU A 26 -4.48 -4.55 7.41
N ASN A 27 -4.86 -5.75 6.99
CA ASN A 27 -6.27 -6.19 7.01
C ASN A 27 -6.55 -7.36 7.96
N THR A 28 -5.56 -7.81 8.74
CA THR A 28 -5.80 -8.89 9.69
C THR A 28 -6.78 -8.45 10.79
N PRO A 29 -7.79 -9.27 11.13
CA PRO A 29 -8.70 -8.98 12.25
C PRO A 29 -8.00 -9.16 13.61
N PHE A 30 -6.84 -9.81 13.65
CA PHE A 30 -6.06 -10.03 14.86
C PHE A 30 -5.17 -8.81 15.12
N LYS A 31 -5.63 -7.91 15.99
CA LYS A 31 -4.95 -6.64 16.29
C LYS A 31 -3.47 -6.81 16.68
N ASP A 32 -3.15 -7.87 17.40
CA ASP A 32 -1.77 -8.18 17.83
C ASP A 32 -0.83 -8.56 16.68
N LEU A 33 -1.40 -8.94 15.54
CA LEU A 33 -0.68 -9.28 14.31
C LEU A 33 -0.67 -8.13 13.30
N ALA A 34 -1.51 -7.11 13.49
CA ALA A 34 -1.52 -5.92 12.65
C ALA A 34 -0.25 -5.11 12.91
N ASN A 35 0.41 -4.68 11.84
CA ASN A 35 1.61 -3.84 11.97
C ASN A 35 1.70 -2.83 10.83
N PRO A 36 0.93 -1.72 10.91
CA PRO A 36 0.91 -0.68 9.89
C PRO A 36 2.30 -0.09 9.63
N LYS A 37 3.12 0.09 10.67
CA LYS A 37 4.48 0.62 10.54
C LYS A 37 5.35 -0.29 9.68
N ARG A 38 5.29 -1.60 9.91
CA ARG A 38 6.04 -2.57 9.12
C ARG A 38 5.48 -2.69 7.70
N ALA A 39 4.16 -2.63 7.53
CA ALA A 39 3.51 -2.60 6.23
C ALA A 39 4.01 -1.41 5.39
N LEU A 40 4.12 -0.22 5.99
CA LEU A 40 4.64 0.98 5.32
C LEU A 40 6.09 0.82 4.84
N GLN A 41 6.97 0.30 5.69
CA GLN A 41 8.37 0.02 5.31
C GLN A 41 8.46 -0.94 4.11
N LEU A 42 7.61 -1.95 4.10
CA LEU A 42 7.56 -2.96 3.05
C LEU A 42 7.00 -2.39 1.75
N ALA A 43 5.91 -1.63 1.82
CA ALA A 43 5.33 -0.98 0.66
C ALA A 43 6.31 0.01 0.01
N GLN A 44 7.06 0.76 0.82
CA GLN A 44 8.11 1.65 0.31
C GLN A 44 9.20 0.86 -0.44
N ARG A 45 9.70 -0.23 0.15
CA ARG A 45 10.66 -1.12 -0.51
C ARG A 45 10.11 -1.71 -1.82
N ALA A 46 8.83 -2.07 -1.86
CA ALA A 46 8.20 -2.61 -3.07
C ALA A 46 8.13 -1.57 -4.20
N VAL A 47 7.84 -0.31 -3.86
CA VAL A 47 7.88 0.83 -4.78
C VAL A 47 9.31 1.08 -5.27
N ASP A 48 10.31 1.02 -4.40
CA ASP A 48 11.70 1.22 -4.78
C ASP A 48 12.19 0.13 -5.76
N LEU A 49 11.79 -1.12 -5.53
CA LEU A 49 12.10 -2.26 -6.43
C LEU A 49 11.52 -2.09 -7.83
N THR A 50 10.38 -1.40 -7.97
CA THR A 50 9.76 -1.08 -9.26
C THR A 50 10.12 0.32 -9.75
N ARG A 51 11.04 1.02 -9.07
CA ARG A 51 11.40 2.41 -9.35
C ARG A 51 10.21 3.36 -9.39
N GLY A 52 9.14 3.03 -8.66
CA GLY A 52 7.92 3.81 -8.59
C GLY A 52 7.05 3.80 -9.84
N THR A 53 7.25 2.88 -10.78
CA THR A 53 6.47 2.83 -12.02
C THR A 53 5.28 1.87 -11.98
N ASP A 54 5.21 0.99 -10.98
CA ASP A 54 4.13 0.01 -10.83
C ASP A 54 2.95 0.59 -10.02
N PRO A 55 1.77 0.79 -10.63
CA PRO A 55 0.62 1.37 -9.93
C PRO A 55 0.08 0.49 -8.79
N GLY A 56 0.23 -0.83 -8.89
CA GLY A 56 -0.20 -1.74 -7.83
C GLY A 56 0.62 -1.57 -6.56
N LYS A 57 1.94 -1.33 -6.69
CA LYS A 57 2.81 -1.05 -5.53
C LYS A 57 2.54 0.34 -4.95
N LEU A 58 2.22 1.32 -5.80
CA LEU A 58 1.82 2.66 -5.36
C LEU A 58 0.50 2.63 -4.57
N ASN A 59 -0.52 1.94 -5.07
CA ASN A 59 -1.80 1.76 -4.37
C ASN A 59 -1.61 1.13 -2.97
N VAL A 60 -0.75 0.10 -2.85
CA VAL A 60 -0.47 -0.48 -1.52
C VAL A 60 0.33 0.45 -0.61
N LEU A 61 1.24 1.26 -1.16
CA LEU A 61 1.92 2.30 -0.39
C LEU A 61 0.92 3.35 0.14
N ALA A 62 -0.08 3.73 -0.67
CA ALA A 62 -1.12 4.65 -0.24
C ALA A 62 -1.95 4.10 0.92
N LEU A 63 -2.40 2.84 0.82
CA LEU A 63 -3.10 2.14 1.90
C LEU A 63 -2.25 2.05 3.19
N ALA A 64 -0.94 1.82 3.05
CA ALA A 64 -0.04 1.78 4.18
C ALA A 64 0.15 3.16 4.83
N TRP A 65 0.20 4.25 4.05
CA TRP A 65 0.22 5.61 4.58
C TRP A 65 -1.04 5.92 5.38
N GLU A 66 -2.22 5.59 4.84
CA GLU A 66 -3.50 5.80 5.52
C GLU A 66 -3.58 5.02 6.83
N ALA A 67 -3.19 3.74 6.85
CA ALA A 67 -3.16 2.94 8.07
C ALA A 67 -2.17 3.45 9.14
N ASN A 68 -1.23 4.33 8.78
CA ASN A 68 -0.34 5.03 9.72
C ASN A 68 -0.82 6.46 10.03
N GLY A 69 -2.00 6.86 9.55
CA GLY A 69 -2.61 8.16 9.78
C GLY A 69 -2.16 9.29 8.84
N ASP A 70 -1.27 9.02 7.88
CA ASP A 70 -0.79 10.01 6.91
C ASP A 70 -1.67 10.00 5.65
N VAL A 71 -2.93 10.43 5.81
CA VAL A 71 -3.92 10.48 4.73
C VAL A 71 -3.47 11.40 3.59
N SER A 72 -2.73 12.47 3.90
CA SER A 72 -2.18 13.39 2.89
C SER A 72 -1.23 12.67 1.92
N LYS A 73 -0.30 11.84 2.44
CA LYS A 73 0.58 11.03 1.57
C LYS A 73 -0.16 9.91 0.85
N ALA A 74 -1.22 9.35 1.46
CA ALA A 74 -2.05 8.37 0.77
C ALA A 74 -2.66 8.98 -0.51
N ILE A 75 -3.24 10.18 -0.41
CA ILE A 75 -3.81 10.93 -1.55
C ILE A 75 -2.75 11.20 -2.62
N GLU A 76 -1.57 11.72 -2.23
CA GLU A 76 -0.48 12.00 -3.17
C GLU A 76 -0.05 10.74 -3.92
N THR A 77 0.07 9.63 -3.19
CA THR A 77 0.54 8.36 -3.75
C THR A 77 -0.47 7.76 -4.75
N GLU A 78 -1.79 7.81 -4.47
CA GLU A 78 -2.81 7.36 -5.42
C GLU A 78 -2.86 8.24 -6.67
N LYS A 79 -2.69 9.56 -6.52
CA LYS A 79 -2.59 10.48 -7.66
C LYS A 79 -1.42 10.12 -8.56
N ARG A 80 -0.28 9.73 -7.99
CA ARG A 80 0.86 9.22 -8.75
C ARG A 80 0.53 7.90 -9.46
N ALA A 81 -0.16 6.98 -8.80
CA ALA A 81 -0.55 5.72 -9.39
C ALA A 81 -1.44 5.93 -10.63
N LEU A 82 -2.39 6.87 -10.58
CA LEU A 82 -3.30 7.15 -11.70
C LEU A 82 -2.63 7.70 -12.95
N GLN A 83 -1.45 8.32 -12.84
CA GLN A 83 -0.74 8.89 -13.99
C GLN A 83 -0.34 7.84 -15.03
N THR A 84 -0.06 6.61 -14.59
CA THR A 84 0.38 5.52 -15.48
C THR A 84 -0.62 4.36 -15.56
N THR A 85 -1.75 4.46 -14.86
CA THR A 85 -2.78 3.39 -14.84
C THR A 85 -3.78 3.55 -15.98
N GLN A 86 -3.83 2.56 -16.87
CA GLN A 86 -4.85 2.48 -17.92
C GLN A 86 -6.24 2.13 -17.36
N ALA A 87 -7.29 2.38 -18.13
CA ALA A 87 -8.66 2.05 -17.72
C ALA A 87 -8.82 0.54 -17.42
N GLY A 88 -9.63 0.22 -16.41
CA GLY A 88 -9.90 -1.14 -15.97
C GLY A 88 -9.94 -1.24 -14.44
N THR A 89 -10.10 -2.47 -13.95
CA THR A 89 -10.38 -2.76 -12.53
C THR A 89 -9.34 -2.19 -11.57
N LYS A 90 -8.06 -2.15 -11.96
CA LYS A 90 -7.00 -1.55 -11.13
C LYS A 90 -7.18 -0.04 -10.98
N ARG A 91 -7.59 0.64 -12.06
CA ARG A 91 -7.86 2.08 -12.02
C ARG A 91 -9.07 2.37 -11.14
N ASP A 92 -10.13 1.59 -11.29
CA ASP A 92 -11.35 1.72 -10.49
C ASP A 92 -11.05 1.57 -8.97
N GLU A 93 -10.19 0.61 -8.61
CA GLU A 93 -9.73 0.41 -7.23
C GLU A 93 -8.98 1.63 -6.69
N ILE A 94 -8.02 2.15 -7.46
CA ILE A 94 -7.21 3.33 -7.08
C ILE A 94 -8.10 4.57 -6.94
N GLU A 95 -9.03 4.78 -7.87
CA GLU A 95 -9.98 5.91 -7.83
C GLU A 95 -10.91 5.81 -6.60
N ALA A 96 -11.36 4.59 -6.26
CA ALA A 96 -12.17 4.36 -5.06
C ALA A 96 -11.39 4.62 -3.76
N ASN A 97 -10.12 4.20 -3.68
CA ASN A 97 -9.25 4.50 -2.54
C ASN A 97 -8.99 6.00 -2.41
N LEU A 98 -8.65 6.67 -3.51
CA LEU A 98 -8.43 8.11 -3.55
C LEU A 98 -9.67 8.87 -3.05
N ALA A 99 -10.85 8.54 -3.55
CA ALA A 99 -12.10 9.17 -3.13
C ALA A 99 -12.37 8.95 -1.63
N ARG A 100 -12.04 7.77 -1.08
CA ARG A 100 -12.12 7.51 0.37
C ARG A 100 -11.18 8.42 1.16
N PHE A 101 -9.92 8.51 0.74
CA PHE A 101 -8.92 9.32 1.43
C PHE A 101 -9.25 10.81 1.40
N GLU A 102 -9.74 11.34 0.27
CA GLU A 102 -10.15 12.75 0.17
C GLU A 102 -11.33 13.11 1.10
N ARG A 103 -12.27 12.17 1.30
CA ARG A 103 -13.35 12.33 2.31
C ARG A 103 -12.80 12.33 3.74
N MET A 104 -11.85 11.45 4.06
CA MET A 104 -11.20 11.40 5.39
C MET A 104 -10.47 12.71 5.71
N GLN A 105 -9.71 13.25 4.74
CA GLN A 105 -8.99 14.51 4.90
C GLN A 105 -9.96 15.69 5.12
N SER A 106 -11.09 15.70 4.42
CA SER A 106 -12.12 16.75 4.56
C SER A 106 -12.83 16.71 5.92
N THR A 107 -12.93 15.53 6.54
CA THR A 107 -13.56 15.34 7.87
C THR A 107 -12.63 15.71 9.03
N SER A 108 -11.32 15.82 8.76
CA SER A 108 -10.29 16.12 9.76
C SER A 108 -9.93 17.62 9.85
N ARG A 109 -10.65 18.48 9.10
CA ARG A 109 -10.51 19.95 9.11
C ARG A 109 -11.68 20.58 9.83
#